data_AF-A0A0F8ZQQ0-F1
#
_entry.id   AF-A0A0F8ZQQ0-F1
#
_cell.length_a   1.000
_cell.length_b   1.000
_cell.length_c   1.000
_cell.angle_alpha   90.00
_cell.angle_beta   90.00
_cell.angle_gamma   90.00
#
_symmetry.space_group_name_H-M   'P 1'
#
loop_
_entity.id
_entity.type
_entity.pdbx_description
1 polymer ?
#
loop_
_entity_poly.entity_id
_entity_poly.type
_entity_poly.pdbx_seq_one_letter_code
_entity_poly.pdbx_strand_id
1 'polypeptide(L)' 'MRGREKANKQFGLQKLRDFLEMLDVSHEVTMEPRYSGRGYTAQIVKK' A
#
# COMPACT_ATOMS: atom_id res chain seq x y z
N MET A 1 -9.38 2.44 3.78
CA MET A 1 -9.20 3.34 4.94
C MET A 1 -10.57 3.77 5.44
N ARG A 2 -10.80 3.67 6.75
CA ARG A 2 -12.07 4.04 7.39
C ARG A 2 -11.84 5.06 8.50
N GLY A 3 -12.80 5.97 8.72
CA GLY A 3 -12.77 6.94 9.80
C GLY A 3 -11.48 7.77 9.83
N ARG A 4 -10.79 7.74 10.97
CA ARG A 4 -9.58 8.54 11.25
C ARG A 4 -8.41 8.24 10.33
N GLU A 5 -8.34 7.04 9.77
CA GLU A 5 -7.30 6.69 8.80
C GLU A 5 -7.43 7.53 7.52
N LYS A 6 -8.65 7.87 7.08
CA LYS A 6 -8.86 8.67 5.86
C LYS A 6 -8.21 10.06 5.94
N ALA A 7 -8.13 10.64 7.14
CA ALA A 7 -7.45 11.90 7.39
C ALA A 7 -5.92 11.73 7.44
N ASN A 8 -5.44 10.58 7.92
CA ASN A 8 -4.02 10.24 7.97
C ASN A 8 -3.60 9.35 6.79
N LYS A 9 -3.54 9.98 5.62
CA LYS A 9 -3.10 9.34 4.37
C LYS A 9 -1.70 8.73 4.50
N GLN A 10 -0.76 9.45 5.12
CA GLN A 10 0.61 8.98 5.30
C GLN A 10 0.68 7.67 6.08
N PHE A 11 -0.12 7.55 7.15
CA PHE A 11 -0.20 6.32 7.93
C PHE A 11 -0.72 5.12 7.12
N GLY A 12 -1.71 5.34 6.25
CA GLY A 12 -2.20 4.30 5.35
C GLY A 12 -1.16 3.86 4.32
N LEU A 13 -0.36 4.79 3.82
CA LEU A 13 0.74 4.48 2.89
C LEU A 13 1.84 3.67 3.58
N GLN A 14 2.23 4.06 4.80
CA GLN A 14 3.24 3.34 5.57
C GLN A 14 2.81 1.89 5.83
N LYS A 15 1.59 1.68 6.33
CA LYS A 15 1.05 0.32 6.54
C LYS A 15 1.08 -0.55 5.28
N LEU A 16 0.82 0.04 4.12
CA LEU A 16 0.87 -0.69 2.86
C LEU A 16 2.31 -1.12 2.54
N ARG A 17 3.30 -0.26 2.78
CA ARG A 17 4.72 -0.60 2.59
C ARG A 17 5.16 -1.70 3.57
N ASP A 18 4.81 -1.55 4.84
CA ASP A 18 5.11 -2.56 5.86
C ASP A 18 4.49 -3.92 5.48
N PHE A 19 3.27 -3.93 4.93
CA PHE A 19 2.64 -5.15 4.43
C PHE A 19 3.41 -5.79 3.28
N LEU A 20 3.90 -4.99 2.33
CA LEU A 20 4.68 -5.50 1.20
C LEU A 20 6.01 -6.08 1.70
N GLU A 21 6.68 -5.44 2.65
CA GLU A 21 7.92 -5.96 3.25
C GLU A 21 7.74 -7.30 3.98
N MET A 22 6.54 -7.60 4.50
CA MET A 22 6.21 -8.89 5.12
C MET A 22 5.97 -10.03 4.12
N LEU A 23 5.90 -9.76 2.82
CA LEU A 23 5.68 -10.82 1.83
C LEU A 23 6.97 -11.64 1.64
N ASP A 24 6.94 -12.92 2.02
CA ASP A 24 8.06 -13.86 1.83
C ASP A 24 8.45 -14.05 0.35
N VAL A 25 7.52 -13.76 -0.56
CA VAL A 25 7.73 -13.89 -2.00
C VAL A 25 8.40 -12.63 -2.52
N SER A 26 9.56 -12.80 -3.17
CA SER A 26 10.20 -11.69 -3.90
C SER A 26 9.22 -11.10 -4.90
N HIS A 27 8.95 -9.81 -4.77
CA HIS A 27 8.00 -9.09 -5.59
C HIS A 27 8.56 -7.72 -5.91
N GLU A 28 8.13 -7.18 -7.06
CA GLU A 28 8.47 -5.84 -7.51
C GLU A 28 7.20 -5.00 -7.58
N VAL A 29 7.28 -3.77 -7.08
CA VAL A 29 6.19 -2.80 -7.16
C VAL A 29 6.25 -2.13 -8.53
N THR A 30 5.33 -2.49 -9.42
CA THR A 30 5.35 -2.01 -10.82
C THR A 30 4.82 -0.59 -10.98
N MET A 31 4.12 -0.06 -9.97
CA MET A 31 3.57 1.29 -9.98
C MET A 31 3.53 1.85 -8.57
N GLU A 32 3.87 3.14 -8.43
CA GLU A 32 3.84 3.79 -7.13
C GLU A 32 2.45 3.66 -6.46
N PRO A 33 2.39 3.29 -5.17
CA PRO A 33 1.13 3.18 -4.47
C PRO A 33 0.35 4.50 -4.52
N ARG A 34 -0.84 4.46 -5.11
CA ARG A 34 -1.69 5.64 -5.28
C ARG A 34 -2.93 5.55 -4.42
N TYR A 35 -3.37 6.71 -3.93
CA TYR A 35 -4.65 6.80 -3.25
C TYR A 35 -5.79 6.74 -4.28
N SER A 36 -6.66 5.73 -4.18
CA SER A 36 -7.79 5.52 -5.08
C SER A 36 -9.06 5.16 -4.28
N GLY A 37 -10.18 5.80 -4.61
CA GLY A 37 -11.47 5.61 -3.95
C GLY A 37 -11.42 5.91 -2.45
N ARG A 38 -11.32 4.85 -1.63
CA ARG A 38 -11.33 4.92 -0.16
C ARG A 38 -10.05 4.36 0.48
N GLY A 39 -8.95 4.20 -0.27
CA GLY A 39 -7.70 3.66 0.26
C GLY A 39 -6.51 3.78 -0.69
N TYR A 40 -5.41 3.10 -0.36
CA TYR A 40 -4.27 2.97 -1.25
C TYR A 40 -4.37 1.70 -2.07
N THR A 41 -3.90 1.78 -3.31
CA THR A 41 -3.75 0.66 -4.22
C THR A 41 -2.30 0.62 -4.70
N ALA A 42 -1.70 -0.57 -4.71
CA ALA A 42 -0.41 -0.83 -5.32
C ALA A 42 -0.56 -2.02 -6.27
N GLN A 43 0.25 -2.02 -7.33
CA GLN A 43 0.37 -3.15 -8.24
C GLN A 43 1.73 -3.79 -8.03
N ILE A 44 1.73 -5.11 -7.81
CA ILE A 44 2.96 -5.88 -7.59
C ILE A 44 2.99 -7.06 -8.55
N VAL A 45 4.20 -7.44 -8.95
CA VAL A 45 4.46 -8.61 -9.80
C VAL A 45 5.44 -9.51 -9.07
N LYS A 46 5.21 -10.82 -9.16
CA LYS A 46 6.13 -11.82 -8.61
C LYS A 46 7.43 -11.79 -9.40
N LYS A 47 8.56 -11.75 -8.69
CA LYS A 47 9.88 -11.84 -9.30
C LYS A 47 10.28 -13.28 -9.59
#